data_AF-A0AAV8VP14-F1
#
_entry.id   AF-A0AAV8VP14-F1
#
_cell.length_a   1.000
_cell.length_b   1.000
_cell.length_c   1.000
_cell.angle_alpha   90.00
_cell.angle_beta   90.00
_cell.angle_gamma   90.00
#
_symmetry.space_group_name_H-M   'P 1'
#
loop_
_entity.id
_entity.type
_entity.pdbx_description
1 polymer ?
#
loop_
_entity_poly.entity_id
_entity_poly.type
_entity_poly.pdbx_seq_one_letter_code
_entity_poly.pdbx_strand_id
1 'polypeptide(L)'
;MGVPLQNCWGFIDGTARPICRPSHNQEQYFSGHKRQHCIKYQSIICPDGIIVSLLGAYVGRRHDAGIFAESQIYTQLQASASFDNDNQNVIYGDPAYPIRELLLRPYPNNGNLTPQQQQFNTSMSTVRQAVEWGFGKT
;
A
#
# COMPACT_ATOMS: atom_id res chain seq x y z
N MET A 1 -11.64 -18.89 2.45
CA MET A 1 -12.03 -17.55 2.94
C MET A 1 -11.74 -16.57 1.80
N GLY A 2 -12.77 -16.21 1.02
CA GLY A 2 -12.61 -15.45 -0.22
C GLY A 2 -12.50 -13.95 0.05
N VAL A 3 -11.56 -13.30 -0.62
CA VAL A 3 -11.48 -11.83 -0.70
C VAL A 3 -12.75 -11.32 -1.41
N PRO A 4 -13.41 -10.25 -0.93
CA PRO A 4 -14.58 -9.69 -1.62
C PRO A 4 -14.26 -9.24 -3.04
N LEU A 5 -13.02 -8.80 -3.27
CA LEU A 5 -12.46 -8.53 -4.59
C LEU A 5 -11.81 -9.81 -5.12
N GLN A 6 -12.50 -10.53 -6.01
CA GLN A 6 -11.94 -11.70 -6.68
C GLN A 6 -10.79 -11.35 -7.64
N ASN A 7 -10.72 -10.08 -8.06
CA ASN A 7 -9.71 -9.52 -8.95
C ASN A 7 -8.65 -8.68 -8.21
N CYS A 8 -8.52 -8.81 -6.88
CA CYS A 8 -7.46 -8.14 -6.13
C CYS A 8 -6.12 -8.85 -6.36
N TRP A 9 -5.24 -8.23 -7.13
CA TRP A 9 -3.95 -8.81 -7.50
C TRP A 9 -2.85 -8.55 -6.47
N GLY A 10 -2.99 -7.49 -5.67
CA GLY A 10 -2.01 -7.20 -4.63
C GLY A 10 -2.36 -5.99 -3.76
N PHE A 11 -1.59 -5.84 -2.69
CA PHE A 11 -1.71 -4.80 -1.69
C PHE A 11 -0.51 -3.86 -1.81
N ILE A 12 -0.76 -2.57 -1.99
CA ILE A 12 0.29 -1.55 -1.98
C ILE A 12 0.38 -0.90 -0.59
N ASP A 13 1.57 -0.97 0.01
CA ASP A 13 1.84 -0.38 1.31
C ASP A 13 3.10 0.49 1.30
N GLY A 14 3.06 1.56 2.10
CA GLY A 14 4.20 2.44 2.35
C GLY A 14 4.81 2.13 3.71
N THR A 15 5.82 1.26 3.76
CA THR A 15 6.48 0.91 5.02
C THR A 15 7.62 1.86 5.35
N ALA A 16 7.53 2.53 6.50
CA ALA A 16 8.63 3.29 7.08
C ALA A 16 9.52 2.40 7.97
N ARG A 17 10.80 2.26 7.62
CA ARG A 17 11.79 1.52 8.41
C ARG A 17 12.65 2.49 9.24
N PRO A 18 12.75 2.30 10.57
CA PRO A 18 13.59 3.15 11.40
C PRO A 18 15.06 3.00 11.02
N ILE A 19 15.81 4.10 11.07
CA ILE A 19 17.25 4.11 10.86
C ILE A 19 17.95 4.81 12.04
N CYS A 20 19.23 4.52 12.22
CA CYS A 20 20.08 5.31 13.11
C CYS A 20 20.10 6.78 12.67
N ARG A 21 20.29 7.70 13.62
CA ARG A 21 20.41 9.13 13.33
C ARG A 21 21.58 9.35 12.36
N PRO A 22 21.32 9.84 11.13
CA PRO A 22 22.39 10.02 10.16
C PRO A 22 23.26 11.22 10.55
N SER A 23 24.55 11.21 10.19
CA SER A 23 25.44 12.34 10.51
C SER A 23 25.22 13.56 9.62
N HIS A 24 24.67 13.37 8.42
CA HIS A 24 24.40 14.40 7.41
C HIS A 24 22.92 14.38 7.01
N ASN A 25 22.36 15.53 6.63
CA ASN A 25 20.98 15.67 6.12
C ASN A 25 19.88 15.08 7.03
N GLN A 26 20.06 15.18 8.36
CA GLN A 26 19.17 14.60 9.38
C GLN A 26 17.69 14.93 9.21
N GLU A 27 17.39 16.17 8.82
CA GLU A 27 16.03 16.67 8.63
C GLU A 27 15.27 15.95 7.52
N GLN A 28 15.97 15.43 6.51
CA GLN A 28 15.35 14.75 5.36
C GLN A 28 14.81 13.37 5.77
N TYR A 29 15.48 12.70 6.71
CA TYR A 29 15.12 11.38 7.19
C TYR A 29 14.21 11.41 8.42
N PHE A 30 14.00 12.58 9.03
CA PHE A 30 13.16 12.69 10.21
C PHE A 30 11.67 12.68 9.83
N SER A 31 10.91 11.69 10.33
CA SER A 31 9.46 11.66 10.21
C SER A 31 8.81 12.31 11.42
N GLY A 32 8.18 13.47 11.22
CA GLY A 32 7.47 14.18 12.30
C GLY A 32 6.33 13.36 12.92
N HIS A 33 5.67 12.49 12.14
CA HIS A 33 4.59 11.64 12.62
C HIS A 33 5.07 10.52 13.57
N LYS A 34 6.24 9.92 13.29
CA LYS A 34 6.83 8.85 14.12
C LYS A 34 7.89 9.38 15.10
N ARG A 35 8.24 10.67 15.03
CA ARG A 35 9.29 11.37 15.81
C ARG A 35 10.64 10.63 15.80
N GLN A 36 10.97 9.98 14.69
CA GLN A 36 12.19 9.19 14.52
C GLN A 36 12.76 9.33 13.11
N HIS A 37 14.05 9.00 12.92
CA HIS A 37 14.64 8.89 11.60
C HIS A 37 14.20 7.60 10.93
N CYS A 38 13.68 7.70 9.71
CA CYS A 38 13.23 6.56 8.94
C CYS A 38 13.46 6.74 7.45
N ILE A 39 13.60 5.61 6.76
CA ILE A 39 13.53 5.51 5.31
C ILE A 39 12.19 4.88 4.95
N LYS A 40 11.56 5.39 3.91
CA LYS A 40 10.31 4.84 3.39
C LYS A 40 10.58 3.93 2.20
N TYR A 41 9.86 2.83 2.17
CA TYR A 41 9.78 1.91 1.06
C TYR A 41 8.33 1.76 0.65
N GLN A 42 8.09 1.63 -0.64
CA GLN A 42 6.79 1.25 -1.19
C GLN A 42 6.89 -0.18 -1.67
N SER A 43 5.99 -1.05 -1.22
CA SER A 43 5.94 -2.44 -1.65
C SER A 43 4.58 -2.81 -2.20
N ILE A 44 4.56 -3.67 -3.22
CA ILE A 44 3.37 -4.39 -3.67
C ILE A 44 3.51 -5.84 -3.25
N ILE A 45 2.51 -6.35 -2.55
CA ILE A 45 2.48 -7.70 -2.00
C ILE A 45 1.26 -8.43 -2.56
N CYS A 46 1.45 -9.60 -3.15
CA CYS A 46 0.34 -10.43 -3.59
C CYS A 46 -0.41 -11.06 -2.40
N PRO A 47 -1.67 -11.50 -2.59
CA PRO A 47 -2.43 -12.19 -1.54
C PRO A 47 -1.80 -13.48 -1.02
N ASP A 48 -0.88 -14.09 -1.78
CA ASP A 48 -0.06 -15.24 -1.40
C ASP A 48 1.13 -14.87 -0.49
N GLY A 49 1.35 -13.58 -0.23
CA GLY A 49 2.45 -13.06 0.57
C GLY A 49 3.72 -12.77 -0.22
N ILE A 50 3.73 -12.93 -1.55
CA ILE A 50 4.92 -12.63 -2.35
C ILE A 50 5.06 -11.12 -2.55
N ILE A 51 6.24 -10.58 -2.23
CA ILE A 51 6.59 -9.20 -2.58
C ILE A 51 6.91 -9.17 -4.07
N VAL A 52 6.02 -8.57 -4.86
CA VAL A 52 6.17 -8.44 -6.32
C VAL A 52 7.01 -7.22 -6.67
N SER A 53 6.96 -6.18 -5.85
CA SER A 53 7.74 -4.97 -6.05
C SER A 53 8.13 -4.35 -4.72
N LEU A 54 9.37 -3.88 -4.63
CA LEU A 54 9.91 -3.13 -3.50
C LEU A 54 10.71 -1.94 -4.03
N LEU A 55 10.19 -0.74 -3.83
CA LEU A 55 10.76 0.51 -4.32
C LEU A 55 11.20 1.38 -3.15
N GLY A 56 12.42 1.90 -3.22
CA GLY A 56 13.05 2.75 -2.21
C GLY A 56 14.55 2.87 -2.47
N ALA A 57 15.36 3.50 -1.61
CA ALA A 57 15.06 4.14 -0.33
C ALA A 57 14.58 5.60 -0.50
N TYR A 58 13.34 5.90 -0.09
CA TYR A 58 12.82 7.28 -0.09
C TYR A 58 13.07 7.96 1.26
N VAL A 59 13.39 9.26 1.23
CA VAL A 59 13.58 10.06 2.44
C VAL A 59 12.29 10.15 3.26
N GLY A 60 12.40 10.01 4.59
CA GLY A 60 11.26 9.86 5.52
C GLY A 60 10.22 10.98 5.48
N ARG A 61 10.58 12.18 5.00
CA ARG A 61 9.68 13.33 4.82
C ARG A 61 8.68 13.17 3.67
N ARG A 62 8.95 12.31 2.68
CA ARG A 62 8.08 12.17 1.51
C ARG A 62 6.74 11.53 1.90
N HIS A 63 5.64 12.08 1.38
CA HIS A 63 4.32 11.49 1.52
C HIS A 63 4.18 10.28 0.59
N ASP A 64 3.39 9.29 1.00
CA ASP A 64 3.26 8.03 0.27
C ASP A 64 2.60 8.24 -1.10
N ALA A 65 1.68 9.19 -1.22
CA ALA A 65 1.12 9.65 -2.50
C ALA A 65 2.17 10.28 -3.43
N GLY A 66 3.19 10.95 -2.88
CA GLY A 66 4.30 11.51 -3.65
C GLY A 66 5.23 10.40 -4.17
N ILE A 67 5.53 9.43 -3.32
CA ILE A 67 6.30 8.23 -3.70
C ILE A 67 5.57 7.45 -4.80
N PHE A 68 4.24 7.31 -4.69
CA PHE A 68 3.41 6.66 -5.71
C PHE A 68 3.44 7.36 -7.07
N ALA A 69 3.45 8.69 -7.09
CA ALA A 69 3.54 9.46 -8.33
C ALA A 69 4.93 9.31 -8.97
N GLU A 70 5.98 9.26 -8.16
CA GLU A 70 7.37 9.14 -8.62
C GLU A 70 7.72 7.71 -9.07
N SER A 71 7.13 6.69 -8.44
CA SER A 71 7.43 5.28 -8.72
C SER A 71 6.90 4.78 -10.06
N GLN A 72 6.01 5.54 -10.72
CA GLN A 72 5.32 5.14 -11.96
C GLN A 72 4.63 3.77 -11.89
N ILE A 73 4.36 3.29 -10.69
CA ILE A 73 3.83 1.94 -10.47
C ILE A 73 2.43 1.79 -11.08
N TYR A 74 1.66 2.89 -11.13
CA TYR A 74 0.37 2.93 -11.80
C TYR A 74 0.49 2.67 -13.31
N THR A 75 1.50 3.23 -13.97
CA THR A 75 1.75 3.01 -15.41
C THR A 75 2.14 1.57 -15.68
N GLN A 76 2.97 0.99 -14.80
CA GLN A 76 3.32 -0.44 -14.88
C GLN A 76 2.09 -1.33 -14.67
N LEU A 77 1.23 -0.99 -13.72
CA LEU A 77 -0.04 -1.68 -13.50
C LEU A 77 -0.96 -1.56 -14.71
N GLN A 78 -1.06 -0.40 -15.35
CA GLN A 78 -1.86 -0.25 -16.57
C GLN A 78 -1.35 -1.12 -17.71
N ALA A 79 -0.02 -1.26 -17.87
CA ALA A 79 0.56 -2.15 -18.88
C ALA A 79 0.38 -3.64 -18.52
N SER A 80 0.36 -3.97 -17.22
CA SER A 80 0.26 -5.34 -16.73
C SER A 80 -1.18 -5.81 -16.53
N ALA A 81 -2.16 -4.92 -16.31
CA ALA A 81 -3.53 -5.30 -15.98
C ALA A 81 -4.31 -5.86 -17.17
N SER A 82 -3.74 -5.85 -18.38
CA SER A 82 -4.36 -6.35 -19.62
C SER A 82 -4.27 -7.88 -19.80
N PHE A 83 -3.92 -8.65 -18.77
CA PHE A 83 -3.71 -10.10 -18.89
C PHE A 83 -4.97 -10.90 -19.27
N ASP A 84 -6.19 -10.41 -19.02
CA ASP A 84 -7.42 -11.05 -19.51
C ASP A 84 -8.54 -10.03 -19.71
N ASN A 85 -9.14 -10.05 -20.92
CA ASN A 85 -10.08 -9.06 -21.46
C ASN A 85 -11.43 -8.88 -20.73
N ASP A 86 -11.64 -9.49 -19.55
CA ASP A 86 -12.92 -9.37 -18.80
C ASP A 86 -12.76 -9.12 -17.29
N ASN A 87 -11.55 -9.16 -16.72
CA ASN A 87 -11.32 -8.87 -15.30
C ASN A 87 -10.11 -7.97 -15.13
N GLN A 88 -10.34 -6.65 -15.04
CA GLN A 88 -9.29 -5.71 -14.65
C GLN A 88 -8.77 -6.07 -13.25
N ASN A 89 -7.50 -6.43 -13.19
CA ASN A 89 -6.81 -6.69 -11.93
C ASN A 89 -6.60 -5.37 -11.17
N VAL A 90 -7.10 -5.30 -9.94
CA VAL A 90 -6.98 -4.12 -9.09
C VAL A 90 -5.97 -4.36 -7.99
N ILE A 91 -5.27 -3.31 -7.58
CA ILE A 91 -4.49 -3.30 -6.35
C ILE A 91 -5.22 -2.55 -5.25
N TYR A 92 -5.03 -2.97 -4.01
CA TYR A 92 -5.63 -2.35 -2.85
C TYR A 92 -4.58 -1.62 -2.01
N GLY A 93 -4.76 -0.32 -1.83
CA GLY A 93 -3.82 0.53 -1.12
C GLY A 93 -4.37 1.13 0.16
N ASP A 94 -3.46 1.72 0.93
CA ASP A 94 -3.82 2.51 2.10
C ASP A 94 -4.68 3.73 1.76
N PRO A 95 -5.46 4.28 2.72
CA PRO A 95 -6.27 5.48 2.51
C PRO A 95 -5.48 6.71 2.03
N ALA A 96 -4.16 6.72 2.28
CA ALA A 96 -3.23 7.76 1.83
C ALA A 96 -3.02 7.79 0.30
N TYR A 97 -3.38 6.72 -0.40
CA TYR A 97 -3.28 6.63 -1.84
C TYR A 97 -4.52 7.22 -2.54
N PRO A 98 -4.35 7.81 -3.74
CA PRO A 98 -5.48 8.27 -4.55
C PRO A 98 -6.29 7.08 -5.08
N ILE A 99 -7.62 7.22 -5.17
CA ILE A 99 -8.46 6.26 -5.88
C ILE A 99 -8.21 6.40 -7.38
N ARG A 100 -7.95 5.29 -8.05
CA ARG A 100 -7.85 5.19 -9.51
C ARG A 100 -8.54 3.89 -9.97
N GLU A 101 -8.69 3.73 -11.28
CA GLU A 101 -9.35 2.56 -11.89
C GLU A 101 -8.74 1.23 -11.42
N LEU A 102 -7.40 1.15 -11.40
CA LEU A 102 -6.66 -0.04 -10.98
C LEU A 102 -6.18 0.03 -9.51
N LEU A 103 -6.51 1.09 -8.77
CA LEU A 103 -6.07 1.29 -7.38
C LEU A 103 -7.24 1.66 -6.49
N LEU A 104 -7.70 0.68 -5.72
CA LEU A 104 -8.77 0.82 -4.75
C LEU A 104 -8.20 1.12 -3.35
N ARG A 105 -9.01 1.73 -2.50
CA ARG A 105 -8.67 2.00 -1.10
C ARG A 105 -9.90 1.79 -0.21
N PRO A 106 -9.73 1.68 1.12
CA PRO A 106 -10.87 1.60 2.04
C PRO A 106 -11.84 2.78 1.90
N TYR A 107 -13.13 2.52 2.09
CA TYR A 107 -14.11 3.61 2.19
C TYR A 107 -13.77 4.50 3.40
N PRO A 108 -13.72 5.83 3.23
CA PRO A 108 -13.35 6.74 4.30
C PRO A 108 -14.41 6.71 5.41
N ASN A 109 -13.95 6.54 6.65
CA ASN A 109 -14.83 6.51 7.81
C ASN A 109 -15.17 7.94 8.27
N ASN A 110 -16.08 8.60 7.55
CA ASN A 110 -16.56 9.95 7.87
C ASN A 110 -17.84 9.94 8.74
N GLY A 111 -18.12 8.84 9.44
CA GLY A 111 -19.32 8.67 10.27
C GLY A 111 -20.58 8.18 9.53
N ASN A 112 -20.57 8.10 8.20
CA ASN A 112 -21.71 7.68 7.36
C ASN A 112 -21.41 6.41 6.54
N LEU A 113 -20.63 5.46 7.09
CA LEU A 113 -20.39 4.19 6.39
C LEU A 113 -21.66 3.35 6.39
N THR A 114 -22.06 2.86 5.21
CA THR A 114 -23.14 1.88 5.14
C THR A 114 -22.67 0.54 5.71
N PRO A 115 -23.57 -0.32 6.22
CA PRO A 115 -23.19 -1.66 6.70
C PRO A 115 -22.40 -2.47 5.66
N GLN A 116 -22.73 -2.32 4.38
CA GLN A 116 -22.02 -2.95 3.27
C GLN A 116 -20.58 -2.43 3.12
N GLN A 117 -20.37 -1.12 3.19
CA GLN A 117 -19.02 -0.53 3.14
C GLN A 117 -18.17 -0.92 4.35
N GLN A 118 -18.79 -1.03 5.52
CA GLN A 118 -18.12 -1.48 6.74
C GLN A 118 -17.71 -2.94 6.66
N GLN A 119 -18.57 -3.80 6.11
CA GLN A 119 -18.26 -5.21 5.85
C GLN A 119 -17.14 -5.36 4.82
N PHE A 120 -17.15 -4.54 3.76
CA PHE A 120 -16.09 -4.51 2.75
C PHE A 120 -14.74 -4.10 3.37
N ASN A 121 -14.69 -2.99 4.10
CA ASN A 121 -13.47 -2.52 4.76
C ASN A 121 -12.95 -3.56 5.77
N THR A 122 -13.84 -4.18 6.56
CA THR A 122 -13.47 -5.25 7.50
C THR A 122 -12.84 -6.43 6.78
N SER A 123 -13.47 -6.90 5.70
CA SER A 123 -12.98 -8.06 4.94
C SER A 123 -11.62 -7.78 4.30
N MET A 124 -11.45 -6.61 3.66
CA MET A 124 -10.18 -6.22 3.05
C MET A 124 -9.07 -6.01 4.10
N SER A 125 -9.41 -5.45 5.27
CA SER A 125 -8.47 -5.32 6.39
C SER A 125 -7.99 -6.68 6.90
N THR A 126 -8.89 -7.67 7.00
CA THR A 126 -8.51 -9.03 7.40
C THR A 126 -7.54 -9.67 6.42
N VAL A 127 -7.76 -9.53 5.11
CA VAL A 127 -6.87 -10.09 4.08
C VAL A 127 -5.51 -9.39 4.14
N ARG A 128 -5.50 -8.06 4.24
CA ARG A 128 -4.27 -7.29 4.39
C ARG A 128 -3.50 -7.72 5.65
N GLN A 129 -4.18 -7.85 6.79
CA GLN A 129 -3.55 -8.33 8.02
C GLN A 129 -3.02 -9.75 7.84
N ALA A 130 -3.72 -10.66 7.19
CA ALA A 130 -3.20 -12.00 6.93
C ALA A 130 -1.90 -11.97 6.09
N VAL A 131 -1.83 -11.08 5.09
CA VAL A 131 -0.63 -10.85 4.27
C VAL A 131 0.50 -10.25 5.11
N GLU A 132 0.22 -9.24 5.95
CA GLU A 132 1.20 -8.61 6.86
C GLU A 132 1.71 -9.57 7.94
N TRP A 133 0.84 -10.41 8.51
CA TRP A 133 1.15 -11.36 9.57
C TRP A 133 1.87 -12.61 9.06
N GLY A 134 1.68 -12.97 7.78
CA GLY A 134 2.50 -13.99 7.11
C GLY A 134 4.00 -13.66 7.17
N PHE A 135 4.36 -12.37 7.23
CA PHE A 135 5.73 -11.88 7.40
C PHE A 135 6.20 -11.77 8.86
N GLY A 136 5.30 -11.78 9.85
CA GLY A 136 5.64 -11.61 11.26
C GLY A 136 6.25 -12.86 11.92
N LYS A 137 6.35 -13.98 11.19
CA LYS A 137 6.93 -15.25 11.68
C LYS A 137 8.12 -15.67 10.83
N THR A 138 9.29 -15.14 11.16
CA THR A 138 10.58 -15.83 11.06
C THR A 138 11.51 -15.27 12.10
#